data_AF-A0A955RWR7-F1
#
_entry.id   AF-A0A955RWR7-F1
#
_cell.length_a   1.000
_cell.length_b   1.000
_cell.length_c   1.000
_cell.angle_alpha   90.00
_cell.angle_beta   90.00
_cell.angle_gamma   90.00
#
_symmetry.space_group_name_H-M   'P 1'
#
loop_
_entity.id
_entity.type
_entity.pdbx_description
1 polymer ?
#
loop_
_entity_poly.entity_id
_entity_poly.type
_entity_poly.pdbx_seq_one_letter_code
_entity_poly.pdbx_strand_id
1 'polypeptide(L)'
;MPKCSTLKLLIIVTLVFFATYVGGKKSIPTQAAQNQMLYLPLITKSNPEQITRNVIVLDYSPLIQGLPVWEYFDPDDKDHHWNDPEILEEGFIESMRQITDDVVDFKIQQRIIIPEFPLKDDGFQYDAQSYVRCINNPSTCHQPDLISMERLITDNPIVCEKIRQGEAHEVWIWGGPYFGYSETQTMAKEIGSTTDQHNEPDMASMTMSGAVCGGPRFHVYGFSYEREVREMLHNTGHRVEESMAGYFGIWNFQYFLNPSTIPGNLTPWDIFTARGFDPIAPGCGNVHGAINLLQFNTADPGGYYYWIGAPVQSRCTNFGVNPSIATPTSSIGCSTWGCTEEGFLKLWLGMIPNYPGQTNGLTNNWWEIVLSNQY
;
A
#
# COMPACT_ATOMS: atom_id res chain seq x y z
N MET A 1 21.07 -49.43 -32.69
CA MET A 1 22.24 -50.28 -33.04
C MET A 1 22.98 -49.63 -34.19
N PRO A 2 24.31 -49.75 -34.30
CA PRO A 2 25.34 -49.95 -33.25
C PRO A 2 26.52 -48.95 -33.46
N LYS A 3 27.58 -48.82 -32.64
CA LYS A 3 28.42 -49.77 -31.87
C LYS A 3 28.97 -49.05 -30.62
N CYS A 4 28.92 -49.63 -29.41
CA CYS A 4 29.88 -50.61 -28.82
C CYS A 4 31.34 -50.12 -28.88
N SER A 5 32.20 -50.21 -27.87
CA SER A 5 32.27 -50.81 -26.50
C SER A 5 33.64 -50.33 -25.94
N THR A 6 34.03 -50.31 -24.65
CA THR A 6 34.36 -51.39 -23.67
C THR A 6 35.08 -50.66 -22.49
N LEU A 7 34.66 -50.73 -21.20
CA LEU A 7 35.10 -51.67 -20.12
C LEU A 7 36.64 -51.72 -19.93
N LYS A 8 37.33 -51.63 -18.77
CA LYS A 8 37.18 -51.78 -17.29
C LYS A 8 38.31 -50.94 -16.63
N LEU A 9 38.35 -50.54 -15.35
CA LEU A 9 38.77 -51.39 -14.22
C LEU A 9 38.76 -50.61 -12.87
N LEU A 10 37.79 -50.96 -12.02
CA LEU A 10 37.90 -51.29 -10.58
C LEU A 10 39.21 -50.98 -9.81
N ILE A 11 39.11 -50.19 -8.73
CA ILE A 11 39.80 -50.45 -7.45
C ILE A 11 38.84 -50.20 -6.28
N ILE A 12 38.67 -51.25 -5.48
CA ILE A 12 37.94 -51.32 -4.21
C ILE A 12 38.91 -50.93 -3.09
N VAL A 13 38.50 -50.03 -2.19
CA VAL A 13 38.95 -50.08 -0.78
C VAL A 13 37.75 -49.82 0.12
N THR A 14 37.39 -50.85 0.86
CA THR A 14 36.39 -50.88 1.91
C THR A 14 37.01 -50.35 3.21
N LEU A 15 36.33 -49.44 3.91
CA LEU A 15 36.55 -49.24 5.34
C LEU A 15 35.19 -49.20 6.03
N VAL A 16 34.91 -50.29 6.75
CA VAL A 16 33.82 -50.41 7.71
C VAL A 16 34.31 -49.84 9.03
N PHE A 17 33.57 -48.90 9.60
CA PHE A 17 33.55 -48.70 11.05
C PHE A 17 32.10 -48.67 11.53
N PHE A 18 31.77 -49.70 12.31
CA PHE A 18 30.61 -49.77 13.18
C PHE A 18 30.87 -48.88 14.40
N ALA A 19 29.94 -47.98 14.72
CA ALA A 19 29.77 -47.49 16.09
C ALA A 19 28.35 -46.92 16.29
N THR A 20 27.53 -47.73 16.97
CA THR A 20 26.52 -47.36 17.98
C THR A 20 25.48 -46.30 17.64
N TYR A 21 24.30 -46.81 17.30
CA TYR A 21 22.99 -46.17 17.45
C TYR A 21 22.72 -45.91 18.95
N VAL A 22 22.63 -44.64 19.35
CA VAL A 22 22.01 -44.21 20.61
C VAL A 22 20.98 -43.14 20.26
N GLY A 23 19.74 -43.39 20.66
CA GLY A 23 18.58 -42.58 20.30
C GLY A 23 18.70 -41.13 20.75
N GLY A 24 18.44 -40.24 19.80
CA GLY A 24 18.11 -38.84 20.05
C GLY A 24 16.90 -38.49 19.19
N LYS A 25 15.81 -38.05 19.84
CA LYS A 25 14.60 -37.55 19.18
C LYS A 25 15.01 -36.52 18.11
N LYS A 26 14.66 -36.77 16.85
CA LYS A 26 14.69 -35.73 15.82
C LYS A 26 13.60 -34.71 16.17
N SER A 27 14.01 -33.60 16.79
CA SER A 27 13.20 -32.39 16.82
C SER A 27 13.06 -31.87 15.38
N ILE A 28 11.82 -31.74 14.95
CA ILE A 28 11.43 -31.00 13.75
C ILE A 28 11.93 -29.56 13.92
N PRO A 29 12.67 -28.97 12.96
CA PRO A 29 13.04 -27.57 13.07
C PRO A 29 11.77 -26.72 12.93
N THR A 30 11.39 -26.06 14.02
CA THR A 30 10.31 -25.07 14.05
C THR A 30 10.63 -23.89 13.15
N GLN A 31 9.61 -23.45 12.44
CA GLN A 31 9.54 -22.33 11.51
C GLN A 31 9.72 -20.98 12.23
N ALA A 32 10.91 -20.73 12.76
CA ALA A 32 11.27 -19.51 13.47
C ALA A 32 12.68 -19.06 13.01
N ALA A 33 12.82 -18.79 11.72
CA ALA A 33 14.04 -18.21 11.14
C ALA A 33 13.76 -17.51 9.81
N GLN A 34 12.69 -16.74 9.70
CA GLN A 34 12.50 -15.74 8.64
C GLN A 34 11.81 -14.52 9.26
N ASN A 35 12.34 -13.32 8.99
CA ASN A 35 11.97 -12.00 9.53
C ASN A 35 12.60 -11.61 10.88
N GLN A 36 13.91 -11.39 10.89
CA GLN A 36 14.49 -10.35 11.72
C GLN A 36 14.85 -9.18 10.80
N MET A 37 13.94 -8.22 10.64
CA MET A 37 14.35 -6.88 10.23
C MET A 37 15.28 -6.34 11.33
N LEU A 38 16.43 -5.80 10.92
CA LEU A 38 17.37 -5.14 11.82
C LEU A 38 16.74 -3.84 12.34
N TYR A 39 15.99 -3.90 13.43
CA TYR A 39 15.63 -2.71 14.21
C TYR A 39 16.90 -2.22 14.93
N LEU A 40 17.49 -1.13 14.44
CA LEU A 40 18.54 -0.40 15.13
C LEU A 40 17.99 0.13 16.47
N PRO A 41 18.81 0.21 17.55
CA PRO A 41 18.31 0.65 18.85
C PRO A 41 17.98 2.14 18.78
N LEU A 42 16.68 2.45 18.71
CA LEU A 42 16.13 3.79 18.85
C LEU A 42 16.47 4.33 20.23
N ILE A 43 16.87 5.61 20.29
CA ILE A 43 16.81 6.44 21.50
C ILE A 43 15.47 6.14 22.18
N THR A 44 15.47 5.89 23.50
CA THR A 44 14.26 5.55 24.27
C THR A 44 13.09 6.45 23.89
N LYS A 45 12.21 5.93 23.04
CA LYS A 45 11.03 6.60 22.52
C LYS A 45 10.06 6.65 23.69
N SER A 46 9.74 7.85 24.21
CA SER A 46 8.44 7.98 24.85
C SER A 46 7.42 7.72 23.74
N ASN A 47 6.60 6.67 23.88
CA ASN A 47 5.64 6.32 22.83
C ASN A 47 4.75 7.54 22.56
N PRO A 48 4.66 8.01 21.30
CA PRO A 48 3.70 9.05 20.96
C PRO A 48 2.28 8.52 21.23
N GLU A 49 1.32 9.45 21.34
CA GLU A 49 -0.08 9.07 21.50
C GLU A 49 -0.55 8.26 20.28
N GLN A 50 -1.28 7.17 20.53
CA GLN A 50 -1.87 6.36 19.48
C GLN A 50 -2.99 7.16 18.78
N ILE A 51 -2.92 7.22 17.46
CA ILE A 51 -3.95 7.81 16.59
C ILE A 51 -4.90 6.70 16.18
N THR A 52 -6.10 6.68 16.78
CA THR A 52 -7.16 5.77 16.37
C THR A 52 -8.03 6.40 15.27
N ARG A 53 -8.31 5.64 14.21
CA ARG A 53 -9.29 5.97 13.17
C ARG A 53 -10.44 4.97 13.20
N ASN A 54 -11.66 5.52 13.23
CA ASN A 54 -12.89 4.72 13.22
C ASN A 54 -13.34 4.57 11.78
N VAL A 55 -13.59 3.34 11.38
CA VAL A 55 -13.85 2.96 9.99
C VAL A 55 -15.29 2.46 9.86
N ILE A 56 -15.97 2.88 8.79
CA ILE A 56 -17.17 2.21 8.29
C ILE A 56 -16.79 1.45 7.03
N VAL A 57 -17.22 0.20 6.95
CA VAL A 57 -17.03 -0.64 5.76
C VAL A 57 -18.34 -0.69 4.96
N LEU A 58 -18.26 -0.34 3.68
CA LEU A 58 -19.29 -0.61 2.68
C LEU A 58 -18.84 -1.82 1.84
N ASP A 59 -19.50 -2.94 2.03
CA ASP A 59 -19.14 -4.21 1.41
C ASP A 59 -20.10 -4.52 0.26
N TYR A 60 -19.73 -4.15 -0.97
CA TYR A 60 -20.53 -4.49 -2.16
C TYR A 60 -20.30 -5.97 -2.48
N SER A 61 -21.16 -6.80 -1.94
CA SER A 61 -21.08 -8.26 -2.00
C SER A 61 -22.34 -8.85 -2.63
N PRO A 62 -22.57 -8.61 -3.94
CA PRO A 62 -23.73 -9.14 -4.64
C PRO A 62 -23.72 -10.66 -4.67
N LEU A 63 -24.92 -11.24 -4.70
CA LEU A 63 -25.06 -12.69 -4.68
C LEU A 63 -24.98 -13.29 -6.09
N ILE A 64 -24.13 -14.30 -6.26
CA ILE A 64 -24.06 -15.15 -7.45
C ILE A 64 -24.38 -16.57 -7.02
N GLN A 65 -25.47 -17.12 -7.57
CA GLN A 65 -25.98 -18.45 -7.19
C GLN A 65 -26.21 -18.63 -5.68
N GLY A 66 -26.52 -17.53 -4.98
CA GLY A 66 -26.77 -17.53 -3.54
C GLY A 66 -25.54 -17.38 -2.66
N LEU A 67 -24.34 -17.26 -3.24
CA LEU A 67 -23.09 -16.99 -2.53
C LEU A 67 -22.67 -15.53 -2.71
N PRO A 68 -22.04 -14.90 -1.69
CA PRO A 68 -21.29 -13.66 -1.85
C PRO A 68 -20.34 -13.73 -3.06
N VAL A 69 -20.19 -12.62 -3.79
CA VAL A 69 -19.39 -12.59 -5.02
C VAL A 69 -17.96 -13.09 -4.81
N TRP A 70 -17.34 -12.73 -3.68
CA TRP A 70 -15.97 -13.13 -3.33
C TRP A 70 -15.85 -14.58 -2.89
N GLU A 71 -16.94 -15.21 -2.43
CA GLU A 71 -16.97 -16.64 -2.12
C GLU A 71 -17.29 -17.46 -3.38
N TYR A 72 -18.09 -16.92 -4.29
CA TYR A 72 -18.44 -17.57 -5.56
C TYR A 72 -17.21 -17.81 -6.46
N PHE A 73 -16.32 -16.83 -6.53
CA PHE A 73 -15.03 -16.96 -7.22
C PHE A 73 -14.01 -17.60 -6.26
N ASP A 74 -14.21 -18.90 -6.06
CA ASP A 74 -13.59 -19.80 -5.08
C ASP A 74 -12.03 -19.72 -5.04
N PRO A 75 -11.40 -19.75 -3.85
CA PRO A 75 -9.95 -19.90 -3.67
C PRO A 75 -9.27 -21.08 -4.37
N ASP A 76 -9.99 -22.14 -4.74
CA ASP A 76 -9.44 -23.27 -5.51
C ASP A 76 -9.41 -23.02 -7.03
N ASP A 77 -10.05 -21.95 -7.52
CA ASP A 77 -9.88 -21.48 -8.90
C ASP A 77 -8.60 -20.65 -9.03
N LYS A 78 -7.56 -21.25 -9.59
CA LYS A 78 -6.25 -20.59 -9.81
C LYS A 78 -6.33 -19.34 -10.68
N ASP A 79 -7.38 -19.20 -11.48
CA ASP A 79 -7.56 -18.07 -12.38
C ASP A 79 -8.47 -16.97 -11.78
N HIS A 80 -9.25 -17.27 -10.72
CA HIS A 80 -10.22 -16.33 -10.12
C HIS A 80 -10.33 -16.36 -8.59
N HIS A 81 -9.35 -16.84 -7.84
CA HIS A 81 -9.36 -16.79 -6.37
C HIS A 81 -9.53 -15.35 -5.85
N TRP A 82 -10.61 -15.11 -5.11
CA TRP A 82 -10.82 -13.87 -4.37
C TRP A 82 -10.67 -14.08 -2.86
N ASN A 83 -10.20 -13.04 -2.19
CA ASN A 83 -9.92 -13.03 -0.76
C ASN A 83 -11.15 -12.60 0.04
N ASP A 84 -11.26 -13.16 1.25
CA ASP A 84 -12.21 -12.70 2.25
C ASP A 84 -11.81 -11.27 2.70
N PRO A 85 -12.70 -10.27 2.55
CA PRO A 85 -12.39 -8.89 2.91
C PRO A 85 -12.09 -8.72 4.40
N GLU A 86 -12.70 -9.50 5.30
CA GLU A 86 -12.45 -9.38 6.74
C GLU A 86 -11.03 -9.84 7.09
N ILE A 87 -10.53 -10.90 6.43
CA ILE A 87 -9.15 -11.37 6.62
C ILE A 87 -8.15 -10.32 6.11
N LEU A 88 -8.44 -9.68 4.98
CA LEU A 88 -7.59 -8.61 4.44
C LEU A 88 -7.57 -7.38 5.36
N GLU A 89 -8.72 -6.99 5.90
CA GLU A 89 -8.82 -5.91 6.88
C GLU A 89 -8.01 -6.20 8.13
N GLU A 90 -8.16 -7.39 8.74
CA GLU A 90 -7.37 -7.78 9.91
C GLU A 90 -5.87 -7.73 9.62
N GLY A 91 -5.45 -8.28 8.48
CA GLY A 91 -4.05 -8.27 8.05
C GLY A 91 -3.50 -6.86 7.80
N PHE A 92 -4.31 -5.97 7.25
CA PHE A 92 -3.96 -4.56 7.03
C PHE A 92 -3.84 -3.80 8.36
N ILE A 93 -4.83 -3.92 9.26
CA ILE A 93 -4.83 -3.28 10.57
C ILE A 93 -3.61 -3.71 11.38
N GLU A 94 -3.34 -5.02 11.43
CA GLU A 94 -2.18 -5.57 12.13
C GLU A 94 -0.86 -5.11 11.50
N SER A 95 -0.79 -5.07 10.16
CA SER A 95 0.38 -4.53 9.48
C SER A 95 0.63 -3.07 9.86
N MET A 96 -0.41 -2.23 9.88
CA MET A 96 -0.29 -0.82 10.25
C MET A 96 0.17 -0.63 11.70
N ARG A 97 -0.33 -1.44 12.64
CA ARG A 97 0.16 -1.44 14.03
C ARG A 97 1.65 -1.78 14.10
N GLN A 98 2.07 -2.86 13.44
CA GLN A 98 3.47 -3.31 13.44
C GLN A 98 4.40 -2.30 12.78
N ILE A 99 4.03 -1.77 11.62
CA ILE A 99 4.83 -0.82 10.84
C ILE A 99 5.03 0.48 11.60
N THR A 100 4.01 0.92 12.35
CA THR A 100 4.01 2.23 13.00
C THR A 100 4.39 2.20 14.48
N ASP A 101 4.79 1.05 15.03
CA ASP A 101 4.99 0.85 16.49
C ASP A 101 3.75 1.22 17.32
N ASP A 102 2.57 0.72 16.92
CA ASP A 102 1.26 0.99 17.54
C ASP A 102 0.78 2.45 17.51
N VAL A 103 1.46 3.32 16.75
CA VAL A 103 1.07 4.74 16.63
C VAL A 103 -0.21 4.90 15.82
N VAL A 104 -0.46 4.05 14.84
CA VAL A 104 -1.69 4.06 14.05
C VAL A 104 -2.51 2.83 14.35
N ASP A 105 -3.80 3.03 14.63
CA ASP A 105 -4.78 1.97 14.81
C ASP A 105 -6.08 2.29 14.07
N PHE A 106 -6.68 1.26 13.48
CA PHE A 106 -7.99 1.36 12.82
C PHE A 106 -8.99 0.46 13.54
N LYS A 107 -10.20 0.98 13.72
CA LYS A 107 -11.30 0.26 14.37
C LYS A 107 -12.52 0.29 13.48
N ILE A 108 -12.87 -0.87 12.94
CA ILE A 108 -14.12 -1.06 12.21
C ILE A 108 -15.27 -0.93 13.21
N GLN A 109 -16.03 0.15 13.09
CA GLN A 109 -17.19 0.43 13.95
C GLN A 109 -18.45 -0.22 13.39
N GLN A 110 -18.53 -0.34 12.07
CA GLN A 110 -19.69 -0.89 11.38
C GLN A 110 -19.30 -1.41 10.00
N ARG A 111 -19.80 -2.59 9.64
CA ARG A 111 -19.82 -3.13 8.28
C ARG A 111 -21.25 -3.11 7.76
N ILE A 112 -21.44 -2.66 6.53
CA ILE A 112 -22.72 -2.63 5.82
C ILE A 112 -22.56 -3.49 4.57
N ILE A 113 -23.28 -4.62 4.54
CA ILE A 113 -23.29 -5.52 3.38
C ILE A 113 -24.33 -5.03 2.39
N ILE A 114 -23.90 -4.80 1.16
CA ILE A 114 -24.71 -4.29 0.05
C ILE A 114 -24.81 -5.43 -0.98
N PRO A 115 -25.95 -6.13 -1.08
CA PRO A 115 -26.11 -7.30 -1.94
C PRO A 115 -26.33 -6.96 -3.43
N GLU A 116 -26.11 -5.71 -3.82
CA GLU A 116 -26.21 -5.22 -5.19
C GLU A 116 -24.83 -4.94 -5.80
N PHE A 117 -24.72 -5.08 -7.12
CA PHE A 117 -23.58 -4.53 -7.85
C PHE A 117 -23.63 -2.99 -7.77
N PRO A 118 -22.49 -2.28 -7.69
CA PRO A 118 -22.52 -0.82 -7.68
C PRO A 118 -23.05 -0.29 -9.03
N LEU A 119 -23.88 0.74 -8.96
CA LEU A 119 -24.30 1.51 -10.13
C LEU A 119 -23.09 2.26 -10.67
N LYS A 120 -22.83 2.22 -11.98
CA LYS A 120 -21.80 3.00 -12.70
C LYS A 120 -22.25 4.43 -12.96
N ASP A 121 -21.32 5.30 -13.31
CA ASP A 121 -21.60 6.72 -13.53
C ASP A 121 -22.50 7.01 -14.72
N ASP A 122 -22.52 6.13 -15.71
CA ASP A 122 -23.44 6.19 -16.83
C ASP A 122 -24.79 5.50 -16.56
N GLY A 123 -25.00 5.01 -15.33
CA GLY A 123 -26.20 4.32 -14.91
C GLY A 123 -26.24 2.83 -15.26
N PHE A 124 -25.17 2.25 -15.81
CA PHE A 124 -25.08 0.80 -15.98
C PHE A 124 -24.92 0.11 -14.62
N GLN A 125 -25.59 -1.02 -14.42
CA GLN A 125 -25.43 -1.87 -13.25
C GLN A 125 -25.37 -3.31 -13.72
N TYR A 126 -24.36 -4.06 -13.25
CA TYR A 126 -24.32 -5.48 -13.52
C TYR A 126 -25.47 -6.21 -12.82
N ASP A 127 -25.89 -7.31 -13.43
CA ASP A 127 -26.55 -8.41 -12.72
C ASP A 127 -25.57 -9.60 -12.63
N ALA A 128 -25.93 -10.62 -11.85
CA ALA A 128 -25.06 -11.78 -11.65
C ALA A 128 -24.64 -12.46 -12.97
N GLN A 129 -25.53 -12.54 -13.96
CA GLN A 129 -25.24 -13.22 -15.23
C GLN A 129 -24.30 -12.42 -16.12
N SER A 130 -24.54 -11.12 -16.26
CA SER A 130 -23.71 -10.20 -17.03
C SER A 130 -22.35 -10.02 -16.38
N TYR A 131 -22.27 -10.01 -15.05
CA TYR A 131 -21.01 -9.94 -14.33
C TYR A 131 -20.15 -11.18 -14.52
N VAL A 132 -20.70 -12.38 -14.30
CA VAL A 132 -19.97 -13.64 -14.54
C VAL A 132 -19.49 -13.73 -16.00
N ARG A 133 -20.28 -13.23 -16.95
CA ARG A 133 -19.86 -13.16 -18.35
C ARG A 133 -18.67 -12.23 -18.57
N CYS A 134 -18.69 -11.05 -17.94
CA CYS A 134 -17.59 -10.08 -17.96
C CYS A 134 -16.31 -10.68 -17.38
N ILE A 135 -16.35 -11.30 -16.20
CA ILE A 135 -15.17 -11.91 -15.57
C ILE A 135 -14.57 -13.01 -16.45
N ASN A 136 -15.40 -13.90 -16.99
CA ASN A 136 -14.92 -14.97 -17.88
C ASN A 136 -14.49 -14.48 -19.28
N ASN A 137 -14.94 -13.30 -19.70
CA ASN A 137 -14.56 -12.71 -20.97
C ASN A 137 -14.53 -11.18 -20.87
N PRO A 138 -13.35 -10.58 -20.61
CA PRO A 138 -13.17 -9.15 -20.48
C PRO A 138 -13.69 -8.31 -21.65
N SER A 139 -13.81 -8.88 -22.85
CA SER A 139 -14.38 -8.18 -24.02
C SER A 139 -15.87 -7.90 -23.88
N THR A 140 -16.54 -8.46 -22.87
CA THR A 140 -17.96 -8.28 -22.59
C THR A 140 -18.22 -7.37 -21.40
N CYS A 141 -17.17 -6.93 -20.72
CA CYS A 141 -17.28 -5.96 -19.63
C CYS A 141 -17.73 -4.62 -20.16
N HIS A 142 -18.58 -3.97 -19.37
CA HIS A 142 -19.12 -2.67 -19.68
C HIS A 142 -18.03 -1.59 -19.68
N GLN A 143 -18.17 -0.61 -20.55
CA GLN A 143 -17.35 0.61 -20.60
C GLN A 143 -18.25 1.82 -20.87
N PRO A 144 -18.06 2.95 -20.17
CA PRO A 144 -17.01 3.22 -19.16
C PRO A 144 -17.20 2.43 -17.85
N ASP A 145 -16.10 2.03 -17.22
CA ASP A 145 -16.15 1.17 -16.03
C ASP A 145 -16.46 1.90 -14.71
N LEU A 146 -16.28 3.21 -14.71
CA LEU A 146 -16.15 4.07 -13.53
C LEU A 146 -17.46 4.29 -12.73
N ILE A 147 -17.31 4.56 -11.42
CA ILE A 147 -18.39 4.88 -10.48
C ILE A 147 -18.16 6.22 -9.77
N SER A 148 -19.20 6.75 -9.12
CA SER A 148 -19.10 7.98 -8.33
C SER A 148 -19.01 7.61 -6.86
N MET A 149 -17.84 7.83 -6.27
CA MET A 149 -17.63 7.63 -4.84
C MET A 149 -18.59 8.51 -4.03
N GLU A 150 -18.79 9.75 -4.45
CA GLU A 150 -19.78 10.67 -3.86
C GLU A 150 -21.17 10.04 -3.83
N ARG A 151 -21.61 9.42 -4.94
CA ARG A 151 -22.91 8.72 -5.00
C ARG A 151 -22.94 7.53 -4.04
N LEU A 152 -21.91 6.68 -4.01
CA LEU A 152 -21.88 5.54 -3.08
C LEU A 152 -22.00 5.99 -1.63
N ILE A 153 -21.34 7.09 -1.26
CA ILE A 153 -21.46 7.66 0.08
C ILE A 153 -22.88 8.20 0.33
N THR A 154 -23.43 8.99 -0.60
CA THR A 154 -24.76 9.60 -0.40
C THR A 154 -25.91 8.60 -0.41
N ASP A 155 -25.77 7.49 -1.14
CA ASP A 155 -26.75 6.39 -1.17
C ASP A 155 -26.76 5.59 0.15
N ASN A 156 -25.72 5.74 0.98
CA ASN A 156 -25.57 5.11 2.28
C ASN A 156 -25.64 6.17 3.41
N PRO A 157 -26.83 6.72 3.74
CA PRO A 157 -26.98 7.88 4.62
C PRO A 157 -26.40 7.71 6.03
N ILE A 158 -26.31 6.46 6.51
CA ILE A 158 -25.69 6.12 7.80
C ILE A 158 -24.19 6.49 7.83
N VAL A 159 -23.49 6.46 6.69
CA VAL A 159 -22.10 6.91 6.59
C VAL A 159 -22.02 8.38 6.94
N CYS A 160 -22.81 9.22 6.27
CA CYS A 160 -22.82 10.66 6.52
C CYS A 160 -23.33 11.02 7.91
N GLU A 161 -24.25 10.24 8.49
CA GLU A 161 -24.64 10.41 9.90
C GLU A 161 -23.43 10.25 10.83
N LYS A 162 -22.70 9.15 10.70
CA LYS A 162 -21.56 8.83 11.57
C LYS A 162 -20.37 9.76 11.37
N ILE A 163 -20.08 10.18 10.14
CA ILE A 163 -19.06 11.20 9.86
C ILE A 163 -19.40 12.51 10.57
N ARG A 164 -20.65 13.00 10.47
CA ARG A 164 -21.07 14.25 11.14
C ARG A 164 -21.02 14.17 12.66
N GLN A 165 -21.27 13.00 13.22
CA GLN A 165 -21.23 12.76 14.67
C GLN A 165 -19.80 12.54 15.20
N GLY A 166 -18.79 12.44 14.31
CA GLY A 166 -17.41 12.09 14.70
C GLY A 166 -17.24 10.62 15.12
N GLU A 167 -18.22 9.77 14.80
CA GLU A 167 -18.18 8.34 15.11
C GLU A 167 -17.37 7.56 14.08
N ALA A 168 -17.23 8.09 12.87
CA ALA A 168 -16.39 7.57 11.80
C ALA A 168 -15.48 8.67 11.23
N HIS A 169 -14.30 8.27 10.79
CA HIS A 169 -13.27 9.14 10.23
C HIS A 169 -12.87 8.71 8.80
N GLU A 170 -13.26 7.48 8.43
CA GLU A 170 -12.80 6.80 7.23
C GLU A 170 -13.85 5.81 6.75
N VAL A 171 -13.91 5.61 5.43
CA VAL A 171 -14.82 4.67 4.77
C VAL A 171 -14.01 3.72 3.90
N TRP A 172 -14.14 2.43 4.14
CA TRP A 172 -13.54 1.39 3.28
C TRP A 172 -14.62 0.78 2.43
N ILE A 173 -14.40 0.71 1.12
CA ILE A 173 -15.36 0.19 0.16
C ILE A 173 -14.77 -1.06 -0.47
N TRP A 174 -15.46 -2.19 -0.34
CA TRP A 174 -15.06 -3.46 -0.95
C TRP A 174 -15.88 -3.77 -2.18
N GLY A 175 -15.25 -4.44 -3.16
CA GLY A 175 -15.88 -4.83 -4.40
C GLY A 175 -14.96 -5.69 -5.28
N GLY A 176 -15.50 -6.13 -6.41
CA GLY A 176 -14.77 -6.96 -7.36
C GLY A 176 -14.16 -6.18 -8.54
N PRO A 177 -13.43 -6.86 -9.43
CA PRO A 177 -13.03 -6.33 -10.72
C PRO A 177 -14.23 -5.77 -11.47
N TYR A 178 -14.03 -4.69 -12.22
CA TYR A 178 -15.10 -4.01 -12.96
C TYR A 178 -16.24 -3.46 -12.09
N PHE A 179 -16.05 -3.31 -10.77
CA PHE A 179 -16.98 -2.54 -9.94
C PHE A 179 -16.79 -1.03 -10.13
N GLY A 180 -15.74 -0.61 -10.85
CA GLY A 180 -15.48 0.78 -11.20
C GLY A 180 -14.68 1.56 -10.17
N TYR A 181 -14.07 0.89 -9.20
CA TYR A 181 -13.15 1.51 -8.26
C TYR A 181 -11.84 1.78 -8.97
N SER A 182 -11.68 2.99 -9.50
CA SER A 182 -10.37 3.46 -9.90
C SER A 182 -9.68 4.06 -8.68
N GLU A 183 -8.41 3.71 -8.47
CA GLU A 183 -7.51 4.47 -7.62
C GLU A 183 -7.68 5.95 -7.93
N THR A 184 -7.60 6.33 -9.22
CA THR A 184 -7.78 7.71 -9.69
C THR A 184 -9.18 8.32 -9.45
N GLN A 185 -10.25 7.55 -9.17
CA GLN A 185 -11.60 8.09 -8.94
C GLN A 185 -11.97 8.25 -7.47
N THR A 186 -11.47 7.38 -6.59
CA THR A 186 -11.33 7.73 -5.17
C THR A 186 -10.61 9.06 -5.05
N MET A 187 -9.70 9.30 -6.00
CA MET A 187 -8.86 10.46 -6.14
C MET A 187 -9.51 11.65 -6.96
N ALA A 188 -10.56 11.49 -7.78
CA ALA A 188 -10.83 12.45 -8.89
C ALA A 188 -11.63 13.76 -8.60
N LYS A 189 -12.14 14.05 -7.40
CA LYS A 189 -13.22 15.07 -7.31
C LYS A 189 -13.18 16.05 -6.13
N GLU A 190 -12.00 16.40 -5.64
CA GLU A 190 -11.86 17.25 -4.44
C GLU A 190 -10.91 18.45 -4.60
N ILE A 191 -10.63 18.88 -5.82
CA ILE A 191 -10.08 20.23 -6.05
C ILE A 191 -10.89 20.86 -7.16
N GLY A 192 -11.68 21.88 -6.81
CA GLY A 192 -12.39 22.73 -7.76
C GLY A 192 -11.43 23.56 -8.61
N SER A 193 -10.65 22.92 -9.48
CA SER A 193 -9.90 23.56 -10.57
C SER A 193 -10.62 23.27 -11.87
N THR A 194 -11.60 24.12 -12.19
CA THR A 194 -11.81 24.46 -13.59
C THR A 194 -10.58 25.28 -14.02
N THR A 195 -9.80 24.77 -14.98
CA THR A 195 -8.94 25.51 -15.95
C THR A 195 -7.41 25.46 -15.91
N ASP A 196 -6.66 24.62 -15.21
CA ASP A 196 -5.21 24.91 -15.16
C ASP A 196 -4.35 24.03 -16.09
N GLN A 197 -4.03 24.60 -17.26
CA GLN A 197 -3.01 24.18 -18.22
C GLN A 197 -1.57 24.27 -17.65
N HIS A 198 -1.39 23.88 -16.40
CA HIS A 198 -0.11 23.85 -15.71
C HIS A 198 0.05 22.49 -15.06
N ASN A 199 0.53 21.51 -15.84
CA ASN A 199 1.48 20.43 -15.52
C ASN A 199 1.64 19.91 -14.07
N GLU A 200 0.63 19.95 -13.22
CA GLU A 200 0.56 19.11 -12.03
C GLU A 200 -0.20 17.84 -12.44
N PRO A 201 0.42 16.65 -12.50
CA PRO A 201 -0.34 15.43 -12.71
C PRO A 201 -1.35 15.35 -11.56
N ASP A 202 -2.62 15.14 -11.90
CA ASP A 202 -3.75 15.01 -10.99
C ASP A 202 -3.40 14.14 -9.77
N MET A 203 -2.86 14.77 -8.71
CA MET A 203 -2.68 14.17 -7.39
C MET A 203 -4.06 14.20 -6.77
N ALA A 204 -4.80 13.19 -7.20
CA ALA A 204 -6.19 13.08 -6.99
C ALA A 204 -6.36 12.56 -5.52
N SER A 205 -7.33 13.08 -4.77
CA SER A 205 -7.38 13.05 -3.30
C SER A 205 -8.14 11.86 -2.70
N MET A 206 -7.51 11.09 -1.80
CA MET A 206 -8.16 10.05 -0.98
C MET A 206 -9.02 10.64 0.15
N THR A 207 -9.02 11.97 0.29
CA THR A 207 -9.81 12.74 1.25
C THR A 207 -11.06 13.30 0.58
N MET A 208 -12.24 12.84 1.00
CA MET A 208 -13.55 13.33 0.55
C MET A 208 -13.93 14.65 1.24
N SER A 209 -14.60 15.57 0.53
CA SER A 209 -15.07 16.84 1.10
C SER A 209 -16.11 16.53 2.14
N GLY A 210 -16.03 17.30 3.22
CA GLY A 210 -17.11 17.39 4.17
C GLY A 210 -18.45 17.81 3.55
N ALA A 211 -18.46 18.49 2.39
CA ALA A 211 -19.67 18.89 1.68
C ALA A 211 -20.56 17.70 1.29
N VAL A 212 -19.96 16.55 0.95
CA VAL A 212 -20.70 15.32 0.59
C VAL A 212 -21.63 14.87 1.71
N CYS A 213 -21.18 15.00 2.96
CA CYS A 213 -21.96 14.60 4.14
C CYS A 213 -22.45 15.78 5.00
N GLY A 214 -22.18 17.02 4.62
CA GLY A 214 -22.43 18.20 5.47
C GLY A 214 -21.67 18.15 6.80
N GLY A 215 -20.43 17.65 6.80
CA GLY A 215 -19.62 17.37 7.99
C GLY A 215 -18.14 17.72 7.81
N PRO A 216 -17.24 17.17 8.64
CA PRO A 216 -15.79 17.24 8.36
C PRO A 216 -15.45 16.42 7.11
N ARG A 217 -14.28 16.68 6.51
CA ARG A 217 -13.69 15.77 5.52
C ARG A 217 -13.44 14.40 6.15
N PHE A 218 -13.29 13.38 5.32
CA PHE A 218 -13.03 12.01 5.74
C PHE A 218 -12.32 11.25 4.63
N HIS A 219 -11.63 10.16 4.97
CA HIS A 219 -10.88 9.40 3.97
C HIS A 219 -11.73 8.28 3.39
N VAL A 220 -11.50 7.96 2.13
CA VAL A 220 -12.20 6.87 1.43
C VAL A 220 -11.17 5.98 0.77
N TYR A 221 -11.32 4.67 0.94
CA TYR A 221 -10.53 3.64 0.27
C TYR A 221 -11.43 2.75 -0.58
N GLY A 222 -10.97 2.41 -1.79
CA GLY A 222 -11.57 1.38 -2.62
C GLY A 222 -10.66 0.15 -2.65
N PHE A 223 -11.13 -0.96 -2.08
CA PHE A 223 -10.42 -2.23 -2.04
C PHE A 223 -11.07 -3.26 -2.96
N SER A 224 -10.26 -4.20 -3.45
CA SER A 224 -10.71 -5.27 -4.34
C SER A 224 -10.46 -6.63 -3.72
N TYR A 225 -11.45 -7.52 -3.82
CA TYR A 225 -11.32 -8.91 -3.36
C TYR A 225 -10.21 -9.69 -4.10
N GLU A 226 -9.79 -9.26 -5.30
CA GLU A 226 -8.69 -9.89 -6.06
C GLU A 226 -7.30 -9.56 -5.51
N ARG A 227 -7.23 -8.64 -4.55
CA ARG A 227 -5.98 -8.05 -4.08
C ARG A 227 -5.62 -8.55 -2.68
N GLU A 228 -4.42 -8.21 -2.27
CA GLU A 228 -3.86 -8.61 -0.99
C GLU A 228 -3.64 -7.38 -0.10
N VAL A 229 -3.19 -7.61 1.14
CA VAL A 229 -2.80 -6.54 2.06
C VAL A 229 -1.74 -5.60 1.44
N ARG A 230 -0.91 -6.11 0.52
CA ARG A 230 0.05 -5.32 -0.25
C ARG A 230 -0.59 -4.10 -0.90
N GLU A 231 -1.67 -4.27 -1.67
CA GLU A 231 -2.36 -3.16 -2.33
C GLU A 231 -3.00 -2.20 -1.33
N MET A 232 -3.51 -2.68 -0.20
CA MET A 232 -4.05 -1.82 0.87
C MET A 232 -2.94 -0.93 1.49
N LEU A 233 -1.74 -1.48 1.66
CA LEU A 233 -0.56 -0.70 2.08
C LEU A 233 -0.12 0.29 1.00
N HIS A 234 -0.20 -0.09 -0.28
CA HIS A 234 0.09 0.80 -1.40
C HIS A 234 -0.87 2.00 -1.42
N ASN A 235 -2.17 1.75 -1.27
CA ASN A 235 -3.20 2.77 -1.09
C ASN A 235 -2.90 3.69 0.11
N THR A 236 -2.41 3.15 1.22
CA THR A 236 -1.97 3.97 2.35
C THR A 236 -0.78 4.86 1.98
N GLY A 237 0.13 4.36 1.13
CA GLY A 237 1.25 5.17 0.66
C GLY A 237 0.84 6.33 -0.25
N HIS A 238 -0.16 6.14 -1.11
CA HIS A 238 -0.76 7.26 -1.87
C HIS A 238 -1.31 8.35 -0.96
N ARG A 239 -2.05 7.97 0.10
CA ARG A 239 -2.53 8.93 1.11
C ARG A 239 -1.38 9.68 1.77
N VAL A 240 -0.30 8.98 2.14
CA VAL A 240 0.89 9.64 2.69
C VAL A 240 1.41 10.68 1.71
N GLU A 241 1.58 10.32 0.44
CA GLU A 241 2.16 11.22 -0.55
C GLU A 241 1.30 12.44 -0.81
N GLU A 242 -0.02 12.25 -0.88
CA GLU A 242 -1.00 13.31 -1.00
C GLU A 242 -1.00 14.24 0.22
N SER A 243 -1.20 13.70 1.43
CA SER A 243 -1.29 14.52 2.64
C SER A 243 0.00 15.30 2.89
N MET A 244 1.16 14.68 2.63
CA MET A 244 2.44 15.35 2.79
C MET A 244 2.70 16.39 1.70
N ALA A 245 2.30 16.13 0.45
CA ALA A 245 2.34 17.13 -0.62
C ALA A 245 1.42 18.33 -0.32
N GLY A 246 0.21 18.09 0.19
CA GLY A 246 -0.71 19.14 0.63
C GLY A 246 -0.18 19.95 1.82
N TYR A 247 0.47 19.29 2.77
CA TYR A 247 1.05 19.93 3.96
C TYR A 247 2.28 20.79 3.62
N PHE A 248 3.17 20.31 2.75
CA PHE A 248 4.40 21.02 2.37
C PHE A 248 4.25 21.92 1.14
N GLY A 249 3.15 21.79 0.40
CA GLY A 249 2.72 22.66 -0.70
C GLY A 249 3.34 22.39 -2.07
N ILE A 250 4.50 21.73 -2.14
CA ILE A 250 5.16 21.32 -3.40
C ILE A 250 5.82 19.96 -3.20
N TRP A 251 5.70 19.08 -4.19
CA TRP A 251 6.46 17.84 -4.26
C TRP A 251 7.34 17.76 -5.52
N ASN A 252 8.62 18.10 -5.37
CA ASN A 252 9.56 18.21 -6.49
C ASN A 252 10.01 16.85 -7.06
N PHE A 253 9.89 15.77 -6.29
CA PHE A 253 10.29 14.41 -6.68
C PHE A 253 9.09 13.49 -6.85
N GLN A 254 8.00 14.04 -7.38
CA GLN A 254 6.80 13.30 -7.75
C GLN A 254 7.05 12.24 -8.82
N TYR A 255 6.04 11.41 -9.04
CA TYR A 255 6.06 10.41 -10.11
C TYR A 255 6.06 11.09 -11.48
N PHE A 256 6.52 10.38 -12.50
CA PHE A 256 6.58 10.87 -13.89
C PHE A 256 7.55 12.04 -14.16
N LEU A 257 8.15 12.64 -13.13
CA LEU A 257 9.18 13.65 -13.30
C LEU A 257 10.59 13.08 -13.14
N ASN A 258 11.49 13.56 -13.99
CA ASN A 258 12.93 13.37 -13.87
C ASN A 258 13.59 14.73 -13.60
N PRO A 259 13.74 15.14 -12.33
CA PRO A 259 14.33 16.42 -12.01
C PRO A 259 15.84 16.35 -12.30
N SER A 260 16.26 16.94 -13.42
CA SER A 260 17.67 16.96 -13.81
C SER A 260 18.51 18.00 -13.07
N THR A 261 17.88 18.83 -12.22
CA THR A 261 18.51 19.92 -11.46
C THR A 261 17.96 19.97 -10.05
N ILE A 262 18.79 20.35 -9.08
CA ILE A 262 18.37 20.52 -7.68
C ILE A 262 17.38 21.69 -7.58
N PRO A 263 16.15 21.45 -7.07
CA PRO A 263 15.19 22.52 -6.77
C PRO A 263 15.73 23.52 -5.74
N GLY A 264 15.40 24.81 -5.89
CA GLY A 264 15.91 25.86 -5.00
C GLY A 264 15.29 25.88 -3.58
N ASN A 265 14.18 25.18 -3.38
CA ASN A 265 13.32 25.24 -2.18
C ASN A 265 12.91 23.83 -1.72
N LEU A 266 13.89 22.95 -1.49
CA LEU A 266 13.61 21.59 -1.00
C LEU A 266 12.91 21.61 0.36
N THR A 267 11.79 20.91 0.43
CA THR A 267 11.04 20.64 1.66
C THR A 267 11.57 19.37 2.34
N PRO A 268 11.27 19.15 3.62
CA PRO A 268 11.47 17.85 4.26
C PRO A 268 10.89 16.68 3.47
N TRP A 269 9.72 16.87 2.84
CA TRP A 269 9.08 15.84 2.03
C TRP A 269 9.86 15.51 0.77
N ASP A 270 10.46 16.49 0.11
CA ASP A 270 11.38 16.25 -1.01
C ASP A 270 12.60 15.43 -0.56
N ILE A 271 13.18 15.77 0.60
CA ILE A 271 14.33 15.03 1.12
C ILE A 271 13.93 13.58 1.47
N PHE A 272 12.74 13.38 2.02
CA PHE A 272 12.20 12.05 2.33
C PHE A 272 12.00 11.23 1.06
N THR A 273 11.38 11.82 0.04
CA THR A 273 10.94 11.09 -1.16
C THR A 273 12.01 10.86 -2.21
N ALA A 274 13.17 11.51 -2.09
CA ALA A 274 14.25 11.39 -3.04
C ALA A 274 14.70 9.94 -3.26
N ARG A 275 14.77 9.53 -4.53
CA ARG A 275 15.21 8.22 -5.02
C ARG A 275 16.66 8.26 -5.47
N GLY A 276 17.18 7.10 -5.87
CA GLY A 276 18.55 6.91 -6.34
C GLY A 276 18.97 7.80 -7.53
N PHE A 277 18.03 8.15 -8.41
CA PHE A 277 18.29 8.97 -9.60
C PHE A 277 18.04 10.46 -9.41
N ASP A 278 17.40 10.88 -8.31
CA ASP A 278 17.07 12.28 -8.06
C ASP A 278 18.38 13.09 -7.82
N PRO A 279 18.38 14.41 -8.06
CA PRO A 279 19.63 15.20 -8.11
C PRO A 279 20.21 15.51 -6.72
N ILE A 280 19.72 14.86 -5.67
CA ILE A 280 20.21 14.96 -4.29
C ILE A 280 20.51 13.57 -3.74
N ALA A 281 21.14 13.50 -2.56
CA ALA A 281 21.38 12.21 -1.93
C ALA A 281 20.05 11.50 -1.58
N PRO A 282 19.90 10.19 -1.89
CA PRO A 282 18.65 9.46 -1.70
C PRO A 282 18.09 9.53 -0.28
N GLY A 283 16.78 9.75 -0.20
CA GLY A 283 15.96 9.61 0.99
C GLY A 283 15.44 8.18 1.13
N CYS A 284 14.16 8.05 1.46
CA CYS A 284 13.40 6.81 1.55
C CYS A 284 12.72 6.38 0.24
N GLY A 285 12.82 7.16 -0.83
CA GLY A 285 12.03 6.91 -2.04
C GLY A 285 10.55 7.21 -1.82
N ASN A 286 9.68 6.71 -2.69
CA ASN A 286 8.24 6.96 -2.65
C ASN A 286 7.47 5.65 -2.87
N VAL A 287 6.14 5.64 -2.77
CA VAL A 287 5.33 4.40 -2.78
C VAL A 287 5.56 3.58 -4.06
N HIS A 288 5.78 4.27 -5.18
CA HIS A 288 6.00 3.65 -6.48
C HIS A 288 7.48 3.30 -6.72
N GLY A 289 8.41 4.14 -6.29
CA GLY A 289 9.83 4.06 -6.60
C GLY A 289 10.70 3.84 -5.38
N ALA A 290 11.31 2.65 -5.30
CA ALA A 290 12.20 2.29 -4.21
C ALA A 290 13.44 3.20 -4.10
N ILE A 291 14.02 3.26 -2.90
CA ILE A 291 15.19 4.08 -2.54
C ILE A 291 16.32 3.97 -3.57
N ASN A 292 16.58 2.76 -4.05
CA ASN A 292 17.70 2.44 -4.92
C ASN A 292 17.33 2.38 -6.40
N LEU A 293 16.23 3.03 -6.81
CA LEU A 293 15.94 3.24 -8.22
C LEU A 293 16.97 4.20 -8.82
N LEU A 294 17.90 3.67 -9.63
CA LEU A 294 19.09 4.39 -10.10
C LEU A 294 18.89 5.18 -11.40
N GLN A 295 17.80 4.92 -12.12
CA GLN A 295 17.52 5.56 -13.40
C GLN A 295 16.02 5.81 -13.54
N PHE A 296 15.69 6.98 -14.08
CA PHE A 296 14.34 7.28 -14.53
C PHE A 296 14.06 6.56 -15.85
N ASN A 297 12.98 5.79 -15.93
CA ASN A 297 12.56 5.10 -17.14
C ASN A 297 11.39 5.87 -17.77
N THR A 298 11.60 6.51 -18.92
CA THR A 298 10.52 7.22 -19.63
C THR A 298 9.45 6.29 -20.20
N ALA A 299 9.76 5.01 -20.41
CA ALA A 299 8.80 4.00 -20.88
C ALA A 299 7.98 3.38 -19.75
N ASP A 300 8.48 3.48 -18.51
CA ASP A 300 7.76 3.11 -17.29
C ASP A 300 8.02 4.17 -16.21
N PRO A 301 7.43 5.35 -16.38
CA PRO A 301 7.69 6.49 -15.52
C PRO A 301 7.00 6.38 -14.14
N GLY A 302 6.13 5.37 -13.97
CA GLY A 302 5.55 4.99 -12.67
C GLY A 302 6.60 4.36 -11.75
N GLY A 303 7.50 3.55 -12.29
CA GLY A 303 8.74 3.21 -11.58
C GLY A 303 8.61 2.14 -10.49
N TYR A 304 7.66 1.20 -10.63
CA TYR A 304 7.34 0.08 -9.74
C TYR A 304 8.47 -0.97 -9.65
N TYR A 305 9.67 -0.56 -9.23
CA TYR A 305 10.87 -1.38 -9.19
C TYR A 305 11.34 -1.60 -7.75
N TYR A 306 10.89 -2.71 -7.14
CA TYR A 306 11.20 -3.04 -5.74
C TYR A 306 12.29 -4.12 -5.58
N TRP A 307 12.83 -4.66 -6.67
CA TRP A 307 13.75 -5.80 -6.65
C TRP A 307 15.19 -5.45 -7.06
N ILE A 308 15.52 -4.16 -7.17
CA ILE A 308 16.86 -3.73 -7.56
C ILE A 308 17.87 -4.15 -6.49
N GLY A 309 18.84 -4.99 -6.84
CA GLY A 309 19.83 -5.51 -5.88
C GLY A 309 20.96 -4.53 -5.55
N ALA A 310 21.26 -3.58 -6.43
CA ALA A 310 22.34 -2.61 -6.24
C ALA A 310 22.00 -1.66 -5.08
N PRO A 311 22.81 -1.59 -4.01
CA PRO A 311 22.53 -0.69 -2.90
C PRO A 311 22.95 0.75 -3.21
N VAL A 312 22.32 1.70 -2.53
CA VAL A 312 22.69 3.13 -2.54
C VAL A 312 22.97 3.64 -1.14
N GLN A 313 23.76 4.72 -1.03
CA GLN A 313 23.88 5.45 0.22
C GLN A 313 22.65 6.32 0.42
N SER A 314 21.89 6.08 1.48
CA SER A 314 20.62 6.73 1.75
C SER A 314 20.60 7.40 3.12
N ARG A 315 19.74 8.42 3.24
CA ARG A 315 19.38 9.12 4.48
C ARG A 315 18.26 8.45 5.26
N CYS A 316 17.59 7.44 4.67
CA CYS A 316 16.31 6.94 5.15
C CYS A 316 16.32 6.49 6.61
N THR A 317 17.36 5.75 7.03
CA THR A 317 17.48 5.24 8.41
C THR A 317 17.63 6.32 9.48
N ASN A 318 17.95 7.56 9.10
CA ASN A 318 18.21 8.67 10.03
C ASN A 318 17.20 9.82 9.87
N PHE A 319 16.17 9.65 9.07
CA PHE A 319 15.23 10.73 8.78
C PHE A 319 14.46 11.19 10.04
N GLY A 320 14.23 10.28 10.99
CA GLY A 320 13.36 10.45 12.15
C GLY A 320 13.71 11.53 13.19
N VAL A 321 14.86 12.23 13.12
CA VAL A 321 15.22 13.22 14.16
C VAL A 321 15.32 14.66 13.62
N ASN A 322 15.68 14.83 12.34
CA ASN A 322 15.68 16.12 11.67
C ASN A 322 15.90 15.92 10.15
N PRO A 323 14.90 16.19 9.29
CA PRO A 323 15.03 16.10 7.83
C PRO A 323 16.19 16.92 7.26
N SER A 324 16.59 18.00 7.94
CA SER A 324 17.64 18.93 7.50
C SER A 324 19.07 18.51 7.84
N ILE A 325 19.30 17.41 8.59
CA ILE A 325 20.64 17.02 9.10
C ILE A 325 21.04 15.56 8.80
N ALA A 326 20.23 14.76 8.09
CA ALA A 326 20.63 13.39 7.80
C ALA A 326 21.78 13.35 6.77
N THR A 327 23.01 13.04 7.20
CA THR A 327 24.07 12.60 6.29
C THR A 327 23.69 11.21 5.75
N PRO A 328 23.94 10.92 4.45
CA PRO A 328 23.77 9.56 3.94
C PRO A 328 24.71 8.64 4.72
N THR A 329 24.13 7.64 5.37
CA THR A 329 24.82 6.89 6.44
C THR A 329 24.67 5.39 6.28
N SER A 330 23.75 4.95 5.41
CA SER A 330 23.41 3.54 5.27
C SER A 330 23.42 3.11 3.81
N SER A 331 24.17 2.05 3.53
CA SER A 331 24.09 1.30 2.29
C SER A 331 22.81 0.46 2.30
N ILE A 332 21.79 0.86 1.54
CA ILE A 332 20.48 0.21 1.52
C ILE A 332 20.13 -0.28 0.11
N GLY A 333 19.59 -1.49 0.01
CA GLY A 333 19.17 -2.11 -1.26
C GLY A 333 18.10 -3.16 -0.99
N CYS A 334 17.62 -3.85 -2.03
CA CYS A 334 16.38 -4.62 -1.88
C CYS A 334 16.42 -5.76 -0.86
N SER A 335 17.60 -6.27 -0.54
CA SER A 335 17.78 -7.25 0.53
C SER A 335 17.27 -6.75 1.90
N THR A 336 17.24 -5.44 2.13
CA THR A 336 16.70 -4.84 3.36
C THR A 336 15.20 -5.09 3.52
N TRP A 337 14.47 -5.25 2.42
CA TRP A 337 13.02 -5.48 2.41
C TRP A 337 12.62 -6.79 1.70
N GLY A 338 13.56 -7.72 1.55
CA GLY A 338 13.32 -9.01 0.91
C GLY A 338 13.07 -8.96 -0.59
N CYS A 339 13.34 -7.83 -1.25
CA CYS A 339 13.16 -7.63 -2.69
C CYS A 339 11.73 -7.86 -3.19
N THR A 340 10.74 -7.59 -2.33
CA THR A 340 9.31 -7.62 -2.66
C THR A 340 8.70 -6.23 -2.55
N GLU A 341 7.62 -5.98 -3.28
CA GLU A 341 6.85 -4.74 -3.14
C GLU A 341 6.29 -4.59 -1.73
N GLU A 342 5.61 -5.61 -1.18
CA GLU A 342 5.04 -5.54 0.17
C GLU A 342 6.11 -5.25 1.23
N GLY A 343 7.28 -5.90 1.13
CA GLY A 343 8.39 -5.64 2.04
C GLY A 343 8.86 -4.19 1.94
N PHE A 344 8.94 -3.63 0.72
CA PHE A 344 9.31 -2.23 0.53
C PHE A 344 8.25 -1.29 1.11
N LEU A 345 6.97 -1.52 0.86
CA LEU A 345 5.87 -0.72 1.41
C LEU A 345 5.90 -0.70 2.94
N LYS A 346 6.11 -1.87 3.57
CA LYS A 346 6.27 -2.00 5.03
C LYS A 346 7.47 -1.20 5.53
N LEU A 347 8.61 -1.30 4.86
CA LEU A 347 9.80 -0.51 5.20
C LEU A 347 9.52 0.99 5.05
N TRP A 348 8.96 1.41 3.92
CA TRP A 348 8.77 2.82 3.58
C TRP A 348 7.75 3.50 4.51
N LEU A 349 6.59 2.88 4.73
CA LEU A 349 5.60 3.35 5.70
C LEU A 349 6.18 3.37 7.12
N GLY A 350 7.03 2.40 7.48
CA GLY A 350 7.69 2.35 8.79
C GLY A 350 8.77 3.44 8.97
N MET A 351 9.20 4.07 7.89
CA MET A 351 10.15 5.19 7.93
C MET A 351 9.46 6.55 8.04
N ILE A 352 8.13 6.60 7.96
CA ILE A 352 7.35 7.82 8.21
C ILE A 352 7.56 8.25 9.67
N PRO A 353 8.02 9.50 9.93
CA PRO A 353 8.30 9.99 11.27
C PRO A 353 7.11 9.83 12.22
N ASN A 354 7.35 9.26 13.40
CA ASN A 354 6.37 9.05 14.45
C ASN A 354 6.91 9.44 15.84
N TYR A 355 7.61 10.58 15.92
CA TYR A 355 8.27 11.04 17.15
C TYR A 355 7.46 12.15 17.83
N PRO A 356 7.47 12.23 19.17
CA PRO A 356 6.80 13.31 19.88
C PRO A 356 7.46 14.67 19.62
N GLY A 357 6.66 15.73 19.78
CA GLY A 357 7.12 17.11 19.73
C GLY A 357 7.13 17.71 18.32
N GLN A 358 7.78 18.86 18.20
CA GLN A 358 7.79 19.65 16.97
C GLN A 358 9.20 20.16 16.67
N THR A 359 9.53 20.29 15.40
CA THR A 359 10.76 20.92 14.90
C THR A 359 10.38 22.06 13.98
N ASN A 360 10.83 23.29 14.30
CA ASN A 360 10.51 24.50 13.51
C ASN A 360 9.00 24.71 13.27
N GLY A 361 8.17 24.34 14.25
CA GLY A 361 6.70 24.45 14.16
C GLY A 361 6.01 23.33 13.38
N LEU A 362 6.76 22.34 12.89
CA LEU A 362 6.22 21.15 12.21
C LEU A 362 6.17 19.97 13.18
N THR A 363 5.11 19.17 13.13
CA THR A 363 5.03 17.93 13.95
C THR A 363 6.11 16.93 13.53
N ASN A 364 6.72 16.29 14.53
CA ASN A 364 7.66 15.19 14.31
C ASN A 364 6.93 13.84 14.13
N ASN A 365 5.61 13.82 14.27
CA ASN A 365 4.75 12.68 14.01
C ASN A 365 3.91 12.96 12.76
N TRP A 366 4.43 12.56 11.60
CA TRP A 366 3.78 12.81 10.30
C TRP A 366 2.47 12.05 10.14
N TRP A 367 2.24 10.97 10.91
CA TRP A 367 0.95 10.29 10.95
C TRP A 367 -0.19 11.20 11.44
N GLU A 368 0.09 12.24 12.22
CA GLU A 368 -0.92 13.25 12.58
C GLU A 368 -1.41 14.04 11.36
N ILE A 369 -0.53 14.27 10.38
CA ILE A 369 -0.84 14.96 9.12
C ILE A 369 -1.57 14.00 8.19
N VAL A 370 -0.97 12.82 7.95
CA VAL A 370 -1.49 11.77 7.05
C VAL A 370 -2.90 11.34 7.45
N LEU A 371 -3.16 11.24 8.75
CA LEU A 371 -4.47 10.83 9.23
C LEU A 371 -5.41 12.01 9.49
N SER A 372 -4.98 13.25 9.29
CA SER A 372 -5.83 14.43 9.52
C SER A 372 -6.88 14.57 8.43
N ASN A 373 -8.05 15.10 8.77
CA ASN A 373 -9.09 15.41 7.80
C ASN A 373 -8.89 16.82 7.19
N GLN A 374 -7.65 17.34 7.17
CA GLN A 374 -7.36 18.71 6.73
C GLN A 374 -6.76 18.79 5.34
N TYR A 375 -5.95 17.80 4.96
CA TYR A 375 -5.10 17.81 3.77
C TYR A 375 -5.55 16.81 2.73
#